data_AF-A0A017T7A4-F1
#
_entry.id   AF-A0A017T7A4-F1
#
_cell.length_a   1.000
_cell.length_b   1.000
_cell.length_c   1.000
_cell.angle_alpha   90.00
_cell.angle_beta   90.00
_cell.angle_gamma   90.00
#
_symmetry.space_group_name_H-M   'P 1'
#
loop_
_entity.id
_entity.type
_entity.pdbx_description
1 polymer ?
#
loop_
_entity_poly.entity_id
_entity_poly.type
_entity_poly.pdbx_seq_one_letter_code
_entity_poly.pdbx_strand_id
1 'polypeptide(L)'
;MSVSAAARSRVTALSAKSPELGPWLALYEVVLAELAEPTWSAITPELLAERQASGAQGGALPGGDAVPAEVAPGLTNLRIPLAKGPLKRFWGRLCEVAARSAPEGQGAERALREAAKLDGSELLALLEAAIDHDGSRVAALAGRIALPAAMLGSLAQLAVVPLLQACRGALGSSAGAAGAAGAAGATARRAWSQPYCPVCGGWPTLAEARGLARTRHLRCGRCGADWGAPVLACSLCGEGDHEKLVALMPEQGGEARKVDACGACKGYLKSLTTLGAWAGEVVLLEDLTTVDLDLVALDRGYARPDDPGRAPGVTLVEAPEPRWSLRRWWP
;
A
#
# COMPACT_ATOMS: atom_id res chain seq x y z
N MET A 1 -6.24 -13.74 -18.28
CA MET A 1 -4.92 -13.83 -17.61
C MET A 1 -5.15 -13.69 -16.12
N SER A 2 -4.56 -14.55 -15.27
CA SER A 2 -4.64 -14.33 -13.83
C SER A 2 -3.99 -12.99 -13.48
N VAL A 3 -4.44 -12.34 -12.41
CA VAL A 3 -4.00 -11.00 -12.02
C VAL A 3 -2.46 -10.93 -11.82
N SER A 4 -1.87 -12.05 -11.36
CA SER A 4 -0.42 -12.25 -11.27
C SER A 4 0.33 -12.18 -12.61
N ALA A 5 -0.29 -12.59 -13.73
CA ALA A 5 0.37 -12.57 -15.04
C ALA A 5 0.54 -11.14 -15.59
N ALA A 6 -0.42 -10.25 -15.32
CA ALA A 6 -0.32 -8.84 -15.72
C ALA A 6 0.82 -8.13 -14.96
N ALA A 7 0.93 -8.37 -13.65
CA ALA A 7 2.01 -7.82 -12.83
C ALA A 7 3.39 -8.31 -13.31
N ARG A 8 3.54 -9.62 -13.57
CA ARG A 8 4.79 -10.18 -14.09
C ARG A 8 5.18 -9.61 -15.45
N SER A 9 4.22 -9.49 -16.37
CA SER A 9 4.48 -8.84 -17.67
C SER A 9 4.96 -7.39 -17.50
N ARG A 10 4.39 -6.66 -16.54
CA ARG A 10 4.78 -5.29 -16.25
C ARG A 10 6.18 -5.20 -15.64
N VAL A 11 6.54 -6.13 -14.74
CA VAL A 11 7.92 -6.27 -14.22
C VAL A 11 8.90 -6.50 -15.37
N THR A 12 8.63 -7.45 -16.27
CA THR A 12 9.53 -7.73 -17.42
C THR A 12 9.72 -6.49 -18.29
N ALA A 13 8.64 -5.76 -18.58
CA ALA A 13 8.71 -4.53 -19.37
C ALA A 13 9.52 -3.42 -18.67
N LEU A 14 9.36 -3.27 -17.35
CA LEU A 14 10.11 -2.30 -16.56
C LEU A 14 11.60 -2.66 -16.48
N SER A 15 11.94 -3.91 -16.22
CA SER A 15 13.34 -4.36 -16.17
C SER A 15 14.07 -4.12 -17.50
N ALA A 16 13.38 -4.26 -18.63
CA ALA A 16 13.96 -3.99 -19.95
C ALA A 16 14.16 -2.50 -20.23
N LYS A 17 13.25 -1.63 -19.75
CA LYS A 17 13.28 -0.19 -20.01
C LYS A 17 14.16 0.59 -19.03
N SER A 18 14.21 0.13 -17.77
CA SER A 18 14.84 0.80 -16.63
C SER A 18 15.62 -0.20 -15.77
N PRO A 19 16.81 -0.65 -16.21
CA PRO A 19 17.62 -1.62 -15.48
C PRO A 19 18.00 -1.18 -14.06
N GLU A 20 18.07 0.13 -13.82
CA GLU A 20 18.34 0.75 -12.51
C GLU A 20 17.28 0.40 -11.45
N LEU A 21 16.06 0.06 -11.86
CA LEU A 21 15.00 -0.40 -10.97
C LEU A 21 15.13 -1.88 -10.59
N GLY A 22 16.09 -2.61 -11.17
CA GLY A 22 16.30 -4.04 -10.99
C GLY A 22 16.26 -4.52 -9.52
N PRO A 23 17.01 -3.90 -8.59
CA PRO A 23 16.97 -4.26 -7.16
C PRO A 23 15.58 -4.17 -6.55
N TRP A 24 14.83 -3.11 -6.85
CA TRP A 24 13.48 -2.91 -6.33
C TRP A 24 12.49 -3.90 -6.98
N LEU A 25 12.60 -4.13 -8.29
CA LEU A 25 11.74 -5.07 -9.01
C LEU A 25 11.94 -6.50 -8.49
N ALA A 26 13.18 -6.90 -8.18
CA ALA A 26 13.46 -8.20 -7.58
C ALA A 26 12.78 -8.37 -6.21
N LEU A 27 12.75 -7.32 -5.37
CA LEU A 27 12.02 -7.33 -4.11
C LEU A 27 10.51 -7.45 -4.34
N TYR A 28 9.98 -6.71 -5.31
CA TYR A 28 8.55 -6.77 -5.63
C TYR A 28 8.12 -8.11 -6.23
N GLU A 29 8.99 -8.81 -6.95
CA GLU A 29 8.73 -10.19 -7.40
C GLU A 29 8.55 -11.16 -6.22
N VAL A 30 9.30 -10.98 -5.11
CA VAL A 30 9.06 -11.74 -3.87
C VAL A 30 7.68 -11.44 -3.31
N VAL A 31 7.23 -10.18 -3.33
CA VAL A 31 5.88 -9.78 -2.91
C VAL A 31 4.81 -10.42 -3.81
N LEU A 32 4.99 -10.39 -5.13
CA LEU A 32 4.05 -11.00 -6.09
C LEU A 32 3.96 -12.52 -5.93
N ALA A 33 5.08 -13.20 -5.62
CA ALA A 33 5.07 -14.62 -5.31
C ALA A 33 4.33 -14.90 -4.00
N GLU A 34 4.51 -14.04 -2.98
CA GLU A 34 3.85 -14.18 -1.69
C GLU A 34 2.34 -13.91 -1.77
N LEU A 35 1.90 -12.97 -2.61
CA LEU A 35 0.48 -12.72 -2.89
C LEU A 35 -0.27 -13.94 -3.47
N ALA A 36 0.45 -14.89 -4.08
CA ALA A 36 -0.12 -16.13 -4.60
C ALA A 36 -0.25 -17.23 -3.55
N GLU A 37 0.33 -17.06 -2.35
CA GLU A 37 0.25 -18.04 -1.28
C GLU A 37 -1.03 -17.81 -0.44
N PRO A 38 -1.74 -18.88 -0.02
CA PRO A 38 -3.01 -18.76 0.70
C PRO A 38 -2.84 -18.26 2.16
N THR A 39 -1.60 -18.09 2.64
CA THR A 39 -1.26 -17.65 4.01
C THR A 39 -2.06 -16.42 4.41
N TRP A 40 -2.09 -15.41 3.56
CA TRP A 40 -2.65 -14.11 3.90
C TRP A 40 -4.16 -14.09 3.80
N SER A 41 -4.73 -14.86 2.86
CA SER A 41 -6.18 -15.03 2.77
C SER A 41 -6.77 -15.85 3.91
N ALA A 42 -5.98 -16.70 4.56
CA ALA A 42 -6.44 -17.58 5.63
C ALA A 42 -6.95 -16.81 6.86
N ILE A 43 -6.53 -15.57 7.07
CA ILE A 43 -6.94 -14.71 8.20
C ILE A 43 -8.33 -14.08 8.01
N THR A 44 -8.95 -14.26 6.84
CA THR A 44 -10.18 -13.57 6.45
C THR A 44 -11.33 -13.78 7.45
N PRO A 45 -11.64 -15.02 7.90
CA PRO A 45 -12.72 -15.25 8.86
C PRO A 45 -12.50 -14.50 10.18
N GLU A 46 -11.28 -14.58 10.73
CA GLU A 46 -10.91 -13.93 11.99
C GLU A 46 -10.97 -12.41 11.86
N LEU A 47 -10.48 -11.85 10.75
CA LEU A 47 -10.54 -10.41 10.47
C LEU A 47 -11.99 -9.90 10.42
N LEU A 48 -12.89 -10.66 9.77
CA LEU A 48 -14.31 -10.29 9.68
C LEU A 48 -15.01 -10.40 11.04
N ALA A 49 -14.69 -11.44 11.83
CA ALA A 49 -15.21 -11.59 13.18
C ALA A 49 -14.74 -10.46 14.11
N GLU A 50 -13.46 -10.10 14.06
CA GLU A 50 -12.88 -8.99 14.83
C GLU A 50 -13.56 -7.66 14.47
N ARG A 51 -13.78 -7.41 13.17
CA ARG A 51 -14.48 -6.21 12.70
C ARG A 51 -15.93 -6.14 13.18
N GLN A 52 -16.63 -7.27 13.22
CA GLN A 52 -17.98 -7.33 13.75
C GLN A 52 -18.00 -7.06 15.27
N ALA A 53 -17.07 -7.65 16.01
CA ALA A 53 -16.94 -7.50 17.45
C ALA A 53 -16.53 -6.07 17.87
N SER A 54 -15.65 -5.43 17.10
CA SER A 54 -15.20 -4.05 17.34
C SER A 54 -16.31 -3.01 17.08
N GLY A 55 -17.42 -3.42 16.47
CA GLY A 55 -18.45 -2.53 15.96
C GLY A 55 -17.97 -1.77 14.72
N ALA A 56 -18.85 -1.57 13.74
CA ALA A 56 -18.57 -0.69 12.60
C ALA A 56 -18.50 0.81 12.99
N GLN A 57 -18.30 1.10 14.27
CA GLN A 57 -18.32 2.41 14.89
C GLN A 57 -16.92 2.69 15.42
N GLY A 58 -16.13 3.40 14.62
CA GLY A 58 -15.20 4.38 15.14
C GLY A 58 -14.50 4.08 16.47
N GLY A 59 -13.47 3.24 16.46
CA GLY A 59 -12.68 3.01 17.65
C GLY A 59 -11.87 4.26 18.03
N ALA A 60 -11.68 4.49 19.34
CA ALA A 60 -10.73 5.47 19.85
C ALA A 60 -9.29 5.02 19.52
N LEU A 61 -8.47 5.90 18.95
CA LEU A 61 -7.04 5.64 18.80
C LEU A 61 -6.39 5.53 20.20
N PRO A 62 -5.25 4.82 20.37
CA PRO A 62 -4.53 4.81 21.64
C PRO A 62 -4.21 6.24 22.09
N GLY A 63 -4.91 6.73 23.12
CA GLY A 63 -4.74 8.07 23.70
C GLY A 63 -5.53 9.22 23.05
N GLY A 64 -6.58 8.97 22.26
CA GLY A 64 -7.39 10.02 21.62
C GLY A 64 -8.91 9.79 21.61
N ASP A 65 -9.65 10.78 21.11
CA ASP A 65 -11.11 10.75 20.96
C ASP A 65 -11.58 9.68 19.96
N ALA A 66 -12.85 9.25 20.10
CA ALA A 66 -13.49 8.32 19.17
C ALA A 66 -13.48 8.88 17.73
N VAL A 67 -12.97 8.08 16.77
CA VAL A 67 -12.90 8.49 15.36
C VAL A 67 -14.26 8.21 14.70
N PRO A 68 -14.99 9.20 14.13
CA PRO A 68 -16.25 8.90 13.46
C PRO A 68 -16.11 7.84 12.35
N ALA A 69 -17.10 6.97 12.19
CA ALA A 69 -17.05 5.87 11.21
C ALA A 69 -16.87 6.37 9.76
N GLU A 70 -17.30 7.59 9.47
CA GLU A 70 -17.16 8.25 8.16
C GLU A 70 -15.73 8.60 7.80
N VAL A 71 -14.83 8.65 8.79
CA VAL A 71 -13.42 9.03 8.60
C VAL A 71 -12.45 7.92 9.04
N ALA A 72 -12.95 6.82 9.61
CA ALA A 72 -12.17 5.69 10.08
C ALA A 72 -11.87 4.68 8.95
N PRO A 73 -10.59 4.39 8.61
CA PRO A 73 -10.25 3.33 7.68
C PRO A 73 -10.79 1.97 8.14
N GLY A 74 -10.99 1.05 7.20
CA GLY A 74 -11.57 -0.25 7.48
C GLY A 74 -10.74 -1.14 8.41
N LEU A 75 -9.46 -0.83 8.61
CA LEU A 75 -8.57 -1.51 9.54
C LEU A 75 -8.47 -0.85 10.93
N THR A 76 -9.27 0.18 11.20
CA THR A 76 -9.17 0.94 12.45
C THR A 76 -9.27 0.03 13.68
N ASN A 77 -8.23 0.03 14.51
CA ASN A 77 -8.10 -0.71 15.77
C ASN A 77 -8.37 -2.21 15.71
N LEU A 78 -8.18 -2.83 14.54
CA LEU A 78 -8.38 -4.28 14.41
C LEU A 78 -7.18 -5.06 14.97
N ARG A 79 -7.50 -6.18 15.63
CA ARG A 79 -6.51 -7.20 16.02
C ARG A 79 -6.45 -8.27 14.94
N ILE A 80 -5.29 -8.41 14.28
CA ILE A 80 -5.14 -9.32 13.15
C ILE A 80 -4.22 -10.48 13.53
N PRO A 81 -4.71 -11.72 13.54
CA PRO A 81 -3.89 -12.89 13.85
C PRO A 81 -2.98 -13.25 12.67
N LEU A 82 -1.68 -13.45 12.93
CA LEU A 82 -0.69 -13.86 11.94
C LEU A 82 0.20 -15.01 12.45
N ALA A 83 0.37 -16.02 11.60
CA ALA A 83 1.29 -17.13 11.85
C ALA A 83 2.74 -16.70 11.60
N LYS A 84 3.62 -16.96 12.56
CA LYS A 84 5.02 -16.52 12.52
C LYS A 84 5.82 -17.23 11.44
N GLY A 85 5.62 -18.52 11.21
CA GLY A 85 6.41 -19.32 10.27
C GLY A 85 6.37 -18.76 8.84
N PRO A 86 5.19 -18.63 8.22
CA PRO A 86 5.05 -18.01 6.90
C PRO A 86 5.59 -16.58 6.84
N LEU A 87 5.33 -15.78 7.87
CA LEU A 87 5.80 -14.40 7.96
C LEU A 87 7.33 -14.33 8.01
N LYS A 88 8.00 -15.12 8.86
CA LYS A 88 9.47 -15.18 8.93
C LYS A 88 10.08 -15.68 7.63
N ARG A 89 9.47 -16.67 6.96
CA ARG A 89 9.90 -17.15 5.65
C ARG A 89 9.86 -16.03 4.61
N PHE A 90 8.75 -15.31 4.54
CA PHE A 90 8.58 -14.20 3.60
C PHE A 90 9.56 -13.07 3.87
N TRP A 91 9.67 -12.64 5.12
CA TRP A 91 10.61 -11.61 5.56
C TRP A 91 12.07 -11.99 5.26
N GLY A 92 12.46 -13.24 5.55
CA GLY A 92 13.78 -13.76 5.24
C GLY A 92 14.11 -13.68 3.75
N ARG A 93 13.16 -14.03 2.87
CA ARG A 93 13.33 -13.90 1.41
C ARG A 93 13.50 -12.46 0.96
N LEU A 94 12.73 -11.52 1.50
CA LEU A 94 12.90 -10.09 1.22
C LEU A 94 14.29 -9.60 1.62
N CYS A 95 14.73 -9.94 2.84
CA CYS A 95 16.06 -9.56 3.33
C CYS A 95 17.18 -10.21 2.50
N GLU A 96 17.02 -11.46 2.08
CA GLU A 96 18.01 -12.15 1.25
C GLU A 96 18.15 -11.48 -0.13
N VAL A 97 17.04 -11.15 -0.80
CA VAL A 97 17.07 -10.46 -2.09
C VAL A 97 17.64 -9.04 -1.96
N ALA A 98 17.30 -8.34 -0.88
CA ALA A 98 17.87 -7.04 -0.58
C ALA A 98 19.39 -7.14 -0.38
N ALA A 99 19.86 -8.15 0.37
CA ALA A 99 21.28 -8.36 0.66
C ALA A 99 22.09 -8.62 -0.61
N ARG A 100 21.56 -9.40 -1.56
CA ARG A 100 22.21 -9.67 -2.86
C ARG A 100 22.36 -8.43 -3.73
N SER A 101 21.50 -7.43 -3.51
CA SER A 101 21.48 -6.18 -4.28
C SER A 101 22.07 -5.01 -3.47
N ALA A 102 22.61 -5.28 -2.28
CA ALA A 102 23.17 -4.24 -1.43
C ALA A 102 24.43 -3.66 -2.07
N PRO A 103 24.64 -2.33 -2.01
CA PRO A 103 25.86 -1.72 -2.51
C PRO A 103 27.09 -2.30 -1.79
N GLU A 104 28.18 -2.48 -2.53
CA GLU A 104 29.44 -2.96 -1.97
C GLU A 104 29.99 -1.96 -0.94
N GLY A 105 30.37 -2.46 0.24
CA GLY A 105 30.84 -1.66 1.37
C GLY A 105 29.74 -1.26 2.36
N GLN A 106 30.15 -0.67 3.49
CA GLN A 106 29.27 -0.20 4.58
C GLN A 106 28.53 -1.28 5.40
N GLY A 107 28.78 -2.57 5.15
CA GLY A 107 28.20 -3.65 5.97
C GLY A 107 26.67 -3.83 5.81
N ALA A 108 26.06 -3.22 4.80
CA ALA A 108 24.62 -3.31 4.53
C ALA A 108 24.16 -4.75 4.31
N GLU A 109 24.93 -5.56 3.58
CA GLU A 109 24.63 -6.98 3.38
C GLU A 109 24.56 -7.74 4.72
N ARG A 110 25.53 -7.51 5.61
CA ARG A 110 25.55 -8.12 6.95
C ARG A 110 24.35 -7.67 7.77
N ALA A 111 24.05 -6.37 7.78
CA ALA A 111 22.91 -5.82 8.50
C ALA A 111 21.57 -6.40 7.99
N LEU A 112 21.42 -6.59 6.67
CA LEU A 112 20.25 -7.25 6.07
C LEU A 112 20.17 -8.73 6.44
N ARG A 113 21.29 -9.44 6.53
CA ARG A 113 21.34 -10.82 7.02
C ARG A 113 20.98 -10.93 8.50
N GLU A 114 21.32 -9.94 9.33
CA GLU A 114 20.84 -9.86 10.71
C GLU A 114 19.35 -9.49 10.78
N ALA A 115 18.87 -8.58 9.92
CA ALA A 115 17.46 -8.26 9.80
C ALA A 115 16.61 -9.50 9.46
N ALA A 116 17.12 -10.42 8.64
CA ALA A 116 16.45 -11.67 8.31
C ALA A 116 16.19 -12.58 9.54
N LYS A 117 16.91 -12.35 10.65
CA LYS A 117 16.83 -13.16 11.88
C LYS A 117 15.88 -12.60 12.93
N LEU A 118 15.23 -11.45 12.68
CA LEU A 118 14.26 -10.86 13.60
C LEU A 118 13.28 -11.94 14.07
N ASP A 119 13.03 -11.95 15.38
CA ASP A 119 12.08 -12.89 15.94
C ASP A 119 10.64 -12.54 15.53
N GLY A 120 9.70 -13.44 15.82
CA GLY A 120 8.31 -13.20 15.41
C GLY A 120 7.70 -11.97 16.07
N SER A 121 8.04 -11.66 17.31
CA SER A 121 7.49 -10.50 18.02
C SER A 121 8.07 -9.18 17.50
N GLU A 122 9.37 -9.14 17.22
CA GLU A 122 10.03 -7.99 16.60
C GLU A 122 9.46 -7.73 15.19
N LEU A 123 9.18 -8.81 14.44
CA LEU A 123 8.62 -8.69 13.10
C LEU A 123 7.16 -8.22 13.11
N LEU A 124 6.32 -8.69 14.05
CA LEU A 124 4.97 -8.14 14.23
C LEU A 124 5.03 -6.65 14.59
N ALA A 125 5.90 -6.26 15.52
CA ALA A 125 6.07 -4.86 15.90
C ALA A 125 6.56 -3.97 14.74
N LEU A 126 7.43 -4.50 13.87
CA LEU A 126 7.88 -3.82 12.65
C LEU A 126 6.73 -3.65 11.64
N LEU A 127 5.93 -4.70 11.43
CA LEU A 127 4.81 -4.63 10.50
C LEU A 127 3.71 -3.69 11.00
N GLU A 128 3.40 -3.66 12.30
CA GLU A 128 2.50 -2.66 12.89
C GLU A 128 2.99 -1.23 12.62
N ALA A 129 4.27 -0.97 12.91
CA ALA A 129 4.88 0.33 12.64
C ALA A 129 4.80 0.70 11.14
N ALA A 130 4.99 -0.26 10.24
CA ALA A 130 4.84 -0.04 8.81
C ALA A 130 3.36 0.16 8.39
N ILE A 131 2.41 -0.53 9.01
CA ILE A 131 0.97 -0.36 8.78
C ILE A 131 0.55 1.07 9.15
N ASP A 132 1.01 1.55 10.31
CA ASP A 132 0.69 2.85 10.87
C ASP A 132 1.59 4.00 10.35
N HIS A 133 2.59 3.68 9.52
CA HIS A 133 3.65 4.61 9.08
C HIS A 133 4.38 5.31 10.24
N ASP A 134 4.59 4.59 11.34
CA ASP A 134 5.36 5.06 12.48
C ASP A 134 6.88 4.95 12.18
N GLY A 135 7.41 5.99 11.55
CA GLY A 135 8.84 6.09 11.22
C GLY A 135 9.75 6.06 12.45
N SER A 136 9.25 6.48 13.62
CA SER A 136 10.03 6.47 14.87
C SER A 136 10.21 5.04 15.39
N ARG A 137 9.16 4.23 15.39
CA ARG A 137 9.24 2.80 15.73
C ARG A 137 10.14 2.04 14.76
N VAL A 138 10.05 2.34 13.45
CA VAL A 138 10.94 1.75 12.45
C VAL A 138 12.40 2.14 12.70
N ALA A 139 12.68 3.43 12.95
CA ALA A 139 14.03 3.92 13.22
C ALA A 139 14.63 3.31 14.50
N ALA A 140 13.83 3.14 15.56
CA ALA A 140 14.25 2.50 16.79
C ALA A 140 14.66 1.04 16.57
N LEU A 141 13.90 0.27 15.79
CA LEU A 141 14.28 -1.10 15.45
C LEU A 141 15.50 -1.14 14.52
N ALA A 142 15.58 -0.24 13.53
CA ALA A 142 16.69 -0.15 12.60
C ALA A 142 18.02 0.11 13.32
N GLY A 143 18.01 0.97 14.35
CA GLY A 143 19.18 1.24 15.19
C GLY A 143 19.71 0.02 15.93
N ARG A 144 18.85 -0.91 16.36
CA ARG A 144 19.26 -2.16 17.05
C ARG A 144 20.03 -3.12 16.15
N ILE A 145 19.70 -3.15 14.85
CA ILE A 145 20.30 -4.05 13.86
C ILE A 145 21.33 -3.35 12.96
N ALA A 146 21.70 -2.11 13.30
CA ALA A 146 22.65 -1.28 12.56
C ALA A 146 22.31 -1.15 11.05
N LEU A 147 21.01 -1.05 10.73
CA LEU A 147 20.52 -0.87 9.37
C LEU A 147 20.00 0.57 9.20
N PRO A 148 20.22 1.24 8.06
CA PRO A 148 19.60 2.54 7.82
C PRO A 148 18.08 2.47 7.91
N ALA A 149 17.46 3.39 8.65
CA ALA A 149 16.01 3.40 8.90
C ALA A 149 15.19 3.43 7.60
N ALA A 150 15.64 4.17 6.59
CA ALA A 150 15.01 4.19 5.28
C ALA A 150 14.98 2.81 4.61
N MET A 151 16.09 2.05 4.71
CA MET A 151 16.18 0.71 4.13
C MET A 151 15.25 -0.28 4.84
N LEU A 152 15.24 -0.28 6.18
CA LEU A 152 14.30 -1.11 6.95
C LEU A 152 12.85 -0.73 6.64
N GLY A 153 12.56 0.58 6.57
CA GLY A 153 11.25 1.11 6.26
C GLY A 153 10.75 0.68 4.89
N SER A 154 11.60 0.74 3.85
CA SER A 154 11.23 0.26 2.51
C SER A 154 10.90 -1.23 2.50
N LEU A 155 11.71 -2.07 3.16
CA LEU A 155 11.43 -3.51 3.26
C LEU A 155 10.15 -3.78 4.04
N ALA A 156 9.92 -3.06 5.14
CA ALA A 156 8.72 -3.21 5.95
C ALA A 156 7.46 -2.79 5.18
N GLN A 157 7.53 -1.72 4.38
CA GLN A 157 6.40 -1.30 3.51
C GLN A 157 6.09 -2.33 2.43
N LEU A 158 7.08 -3.03 1.88
CA LEU A 158 6.84 -4.16 0.98
C LEU A 158 6.29 -5.39 1.72
N ALA A 159 6.77 -5.64 2.94
CA ALA A 159 6.35 -6.78 3.75
C ALA A 159 4.89 -6.71 4.20
N VAL A 160 4.30 -5.51 4.33
CA VAL A 160 2.87 -5.37 4.66
C VAL A 160 1.94 -5.55 3.45
N VAL A 161 2.44 -5.51 2.21
CA VAL A 161 1.59 -5.54 1.00
C VAL A 161 0.71 -6.80 0.93
N PRO A 162 1.21 -8.03 1.09
CA PRO A 162 0.37 -9.23 0.98
C PRO A 162 -0.77 -9.25 2.00
N LEU A 163 -0.45 -8.87 3.25
CA LEU A 163 -1.43 -8.74 4.33
C LEU A 163 -2.49 -7.69 3.99
N LEU A 164 -2.07 -6.48 3.63
CA LEU A 164 -2.99 -5.37 3.37
C LEU A 164 -3.89 -5.64 2.15
N GLN A 165 -3.39 -6.32 1.13
CA GLN A 165 -4.18 -6.74 -0.02
C GLN A 165 -5.19 -7.85 0.33
N ALA A 166 -4.82 -8.80 1.18
CA ALA A 166 -5.74 -9.81 1.70
C ALA A 166 -6.84 -9.17 2.56
N CYS A 167 -6.47 -8.25 3.45
CA CYS A 167 -7.42 -7.45 4.22
C CYS A 167 -8.37 -6.66 3.31
N ARG A 168 -7.88 -5.99 2.26
CA ARG A 168 -8.75 -5.34 1.26
C ARG A 168 -9.68 -6.35 0.61
N GLY A 169 -9.22 -7.54 0.23
CA GLY A 169 -10.08 -8.58 -0.35
C GLY A 169 -11.23 -8.96 0.58
N ALA A 170 -10.90 -9.30 1.83
CA ALA A 170 -11.86 -9.63 2.88
C ALA A 170 -12.87 -8.51 3.14
N LEU A 171 -12.36 -7.27 3.28
CA LEU A 171 -13.19 -6.11 3.56
C LEU A 171 -13.99 -5.67 2.34
N GLY A 172 -13.45 -5.78 1.12
CA GLY A 172 -14.10 -5.41 -0.14
C GLY A 172 -15.29 -6.30 -0.49
N SER A 173 -15.26 -7.58 -0.12
CA SER A 173 -16.44 -8.47 -0.16
C SER A 173 -17.55 -8.01 0.82
N SER A 174 -17.19 -7.23 1.84
CA SER A 174 -18.13 -6.63 2.81
C SER A 174 -18.39 -5.13 2.60
N ALA A 175 -17.61 -4.45 1.76
CA ALA A 175 -17.51 -2.99 1.59
C ALA A 175 -17.45 -2.60 0.11
N GLY A 176 -18.36 -3.19 -0.68
CA GLY A 176 -18.42 -3.07 -2.14
C GLY A 176 -18.11 -1.67 -2.69
N ALA A 177 -17.30 -1.70 -3.75
CA ALA A 177 -16.83 -0.58 -4.54
C ALA A 177 -17.91 0.47 -4.81
N ALA A 178 -17.64 1.72 -4.45
CA ALA A 178 -18.27 2.86 -5.08
C ALA A 178 -17.72 2.96 -6.51
N GLY A 179 -18.43 2.39 -7.50
CA GLY A 179 -18.01 2.55 -8.90
C GLY A 179 -18.67 1.64 -9.93
N ALA A 180 -20.00 1.71 -10.09
CA ALA A 180 -20.70 1.72 -11.39
C ALA A 180 -22.21 1.92 -11.13
N ALA A 181 -22.76 3.02 -11.63
CA ALA A 181 -24.20 3.21 -11.69
C ALA A 181 -24.80 2.11 -12.58
N GLY A 182 -25.68 1.28 -12.02
CA GLY A 182 -26.44 0.30 -12.81
C GLY A 182 -26.88 -0.96 -12.05
N ALA A 183 -27.76 -0.82 -11.05
CA ALA A 183 -28.83 -1.79 -10.74
C ALA A 183 -29.65 -1.23 -9.57
N ALA A 184 -30.94 -0.97 -9.82
CA ALA A 184 -31.89 -0.59 -8.79
C ALA A 184 -32.02 -1.71 -7.75
N GLY A 185 -31.76 -1.39 -6.48
CA GLY A 185 -31.96 -2.31 -5.36
C GLY A 185 -30.68 -2.72 -4.62
N ALA A 186 -29.87 -1.76 -4.18
CA ALA A 186 -28.89 -1.99 -3.11
C ALA A 186 -28.80 -0.71 -2.27
N THR A 187 -28.88 -0.85 -0.95
CA THR A 187 -28.78 0.24 0.02
C THR A 187 -27.55 1.12 -0.28
N ALA A 188 -27.79 2.41 -0.52
CA ALA A 188 -26.77 3.40 -0.82
C ALA A 188 -25.78 3.53 0.34
N ARG A 189 -24.67 2.79 0.27
CA ARG A 189 -23.55 2.94 1.21
C ARG A 189 -22.84 4.26 0.92
N ARG A 190 -22.59 5.05 1.97
CA ARG A 190 -21.98 6.40 1.89
C ARG A 190 -20.69 6.38 1.07
N ALA A 191 -20.57 7.32 0.14
CA ALA A 191 -19.34 7.57 -0.61
C ALA A 191 -18.22 7.97 0.37
N TRP A 192 -17.06 7.33 0.26
CA TRP A 192 -15.88 7.71 1.03
C TRP A 192 -15.38 9.08 0.56
N SER A 193 -15.36 10.06 1.45
CA SER A 193 -15.01 11.45 1.14
C SER A 193 -13.61 11.84 1.60
N GLN A 194 -12.89 10.93 2.28
CA GLN A 194 -11.57 11.23 2.81
C GLN A 194 -10.48 11.05 1.74
N PRO A 195 -9.39 11.83 1.82
CA PRO A 195 -8.35 11.81 0.81
C PRO A 195 -7.42 10.58 0.93
N TYR A 196 -7.46 9.89 2.07
CA TYR A 196 -6.70 8.66 2.32
C TYR A 196 -7.51 7.39 2.06
N CYS A 197 -6.80 6.26 1.99
CA CYS A 197 -7.36 4.96 1.67
C CYS A 197 -8.46 4.53 2.67
N PRO A 198 -9.65 4.10 2.20
CA PRO A 198 -10.73 3.62 3.06
C PRO A 198 -10.44 2.30 3.75
N VAL A 199 -9.36 1.61 3.40
CA VAL A 199 -8.98 0.32 3.98
C VAL A 199 -7.86 0.51 5.00
N CYS A 200 -6.70 0.97 4.55
CA CYS A 200 -5.47 1.03 5.36
C CYS A 200 -5.07 2.44 5.79
N GLY A 201 -5.80 3.48 5.37
CA GLY A 201 -5.51 4.86 5.72
C GLY A 201 -4.25 5.47 5.09
N GLY A 202 -3.52 4.75 4.22
CA GLY A 202 -2.42 5.34 3.46
C GLY A 202 -2.87 6.38 2.43
N TRP A 203 -1.99 7.30 2.05
CA TRP A 203 -2.23 8.22 0.93
C TRP A 203 -2.42 7.46 -0.40
N PRO A 204 -3.12 8.07 -1.37
CA PRO A 204 -3.19 7.52 -2.72
C PRO A 204 -1.82 7.59 -3.38
N THR A 205 -1.44 6.53 -4.07
CA THR A 205 -0.19 6.44 -4.85
C THR A 205 -0.35 7.14 -6.20
N LEU A 206 -1.51 6.98 -6.83
CA LEU A 206 -1.87 7.62 -8.09
C LEU A 206 -3.40 7.71 -8.22
N ALA A 207 -3.86 8.49 -9.19
CA ALA A 207 -5.23 8.52 -9.64
C ALA A 207 -5.37 7.87 -11.02
N GLU A 208 -6.43 7.11 -11.22
CA GLU A 208 -6.88 6.64 -12.53
C GLU A 208 -8.04 7.52 -13.02
N ALA A 209 -7.93 8.07 -14.22
CA ALA A 209 -9.05 8.70 -14.94
C ALA A 209 -9.65 7.65 -15.88
N ARG A 210 -10.80 7.08 -15.49
CA ARG A 210 -11.30 5.83 -16.08
C ARG A 210 -12.39 6.01 -17.11
N GLY A 211 -12.27 5.25 -18.19
CA GLY A 211 -13.27 5.16 -19.24
C GLY A 211 -13.49 6.50 -19.96
N LEU A 212 -14.52 6.54 -20.80
CA LEU A 212 -14.82 7.73 -21.61
C LEU A 212 -15.31 8.91 -20.75
N ALA A 213 -16.03 8.62 -19.66
CA ALA A 213 -16.49 9.63 -18.70
C ALA A 213 -15.38 10.17 -17.79
N ARG A 214 -14.16 9.60 -17.89
CA ARG A 214 -12.97 9.95 -17.09
C ARG A 214 -13.28 10.06 -15.59
N THR A 215 -14.01 9.09 -15.05
CA THR A 215 -14.29 9.05 -13.60
C THR A 215 -12.97 8.95 -12.85
N ARG A 216 -12.80 9.77 -11.80
CA ARG A 216 -11.54 9.85 -11.07
C ARG A 216 -11.53 8.88 -9.90
N HIS A 217 -10.56 7.98 -9.91
CA HIS A 217 -10.40 6.94 -8.89
C HIS A 217 -9.01 7.03 -8.27
N LEU A 218 -8.95 7.16 -6.96
CA LEU A 218 -7.72 7.11 -6.20
C LEU A 218 -7.33 5.66 -5.95
N ARG A 219 -6.04 5.36 -6.11
CA ARG A 219 -5.48 4.02 -5.93
C ARG A 219 -4.47 4.00 -4.80
N CYS A 220 -4.59 3.02 -3.91
CA CYS A 220 -3.61 2.78 -2.86
C CYS A 220 -2.58 1.75 -3.34
N GLY A 221 -1.29 2.10 -3.36
CA GLY A 221 -0.22 1.17 -3.72
C GLY A 221 0.05 0.08 -2.66
N ARG A 222 -0.46 0.25 -1.43
CA ARG A 222 -0.23 -0.69 -0.32
C ARG A 222 -1.24 -1.85 -0.35
N CYS A 223 -2.52 -1.52 -0.16
CA CYS A 223 -3.58 -2.52 -0.14
C CYS A 223 -4.27 -2.71 -1.49
N GLY A 224 -3.95 -1.88 -2.50
CA GLY A 224 -4.57 -1.93 -3.84
C GLY A 224 -6.01 -1.43 -3.89
N ALA A 225 -6.49 -0.73 -2.86
CA ALA A 225 -7.85 -0.19 -2.81
C ALA A 225 -8.10 0.86 -3.91
N ASP A 226 -9.38 1.10 -4.13
CA ASP A 226 -9.94 1.90 -5.21
C ASP A 226 -11.14 2.65 -4.65
N TRP A 227 -11.11 3.98 -4.73
CA TRP A 227 -12.22 4.81 -4.29
C TRP A 227 -12.37 6.04 -5.17
N GLY A 228 -13.62 6.47 -5.38
CA GLY A 228 -13.92 7.68 -6.14
C GLY A 228 -13.42 8.93 -5.43
N ALA A 229 -13.02 9.93 -6.21
CA ALA A 229 -12.70 11.26 -5.71
C ALA A 229 -13.29 12.35 -6.61
N PRO A 230 -13.57 13.55 -6.08
CA PRO A 230 -13.96 14.69 -6.88
C PRO A 230 -12.89 15.02 -7.92
N VAL A 231 -13.34 15.42 -9.12
CA VAL A 231 -12.44 15.83 -10.22
C VAL A 231 -11.78 17.17 -9.89
N LEU A 232 -12.53 18.11 -9.33
CA LEU A 232 -12.10 19.48 -9.01
C LEU A 232 -11.81 19.64 -7.52
N ALA A 233 -10.95 18.78 -6.98
CA ALA A 233 -10.41 18.94 -5.64
C ALA A 233 -9.02 18.30 -5.50
N CYS A 234 -8.17 18.90 -4.67
CA CYS A 234 -6.90 18.32 -4.28
C CYS A 234 -7.14 17.00 -3.54
N SER A 235 -6.50 15.93 -4.03
CA SER A 235 -6.61 14.58 -3.45
C SER A 235 -5.89 14.40 -2.11
N LEU A 236 -5.30 15.46 -1.57
CA LEU A 236 -4.51 15.43 -0.35
C LEU A 236 -5.16 16.32 0.72
N CYS A 237 -5.28 17.63 0.46
CA CYS A 237 -5.84 18.59 1.43
C CYS A 237 -7.31 18.98 1.17
N GLY A 238 -7.92 18.54 0.06
CA GLY A 238 -9.31 18.88 -0.27
C GLY A 238 -9.55 20.28 -0.82
N GLU A 239 -8.50 21.06 -1.11
CA GLU A 239 -8.62 22.37 -1.79
C GLU A 239 -9.46 22.26 -3.06
N GLY A 240 -10.51 23.08 -3.16
CA GLY A 240 -11.50 23.06 -4.24
C GLY A 240 -11.45 24.31 -5.13
N ASP A 241 -10.62 25.30 -4.78
CA ASP A 241 -10.38 26.46 -5.62
C ASP A 241 -9.54 26.09 -6.85
N HIS A 242 -10.17 26.11 -8.02
CA HIS A 242 -9.55 25.77 -9.30
C HIS A 242 -8.31 26.62 -9.63
N GLU A 243 -8.21 27.86 -9.14
CA GLU A 243 -7.03 28.71 -9.38
C GLU A 243 -5.79 28.19 -8.64
N LYS A 244 -5.98 27.40 -7.58
CA LYS A 244 -4.91 26.76 -6.82
C LYS A 244 -4.65 25.31 -7.27
N LEU A 245 -5.45 24.77 -8.17
CA LEU A 245 -5.25 23.44 -8.73
C LEU A 245 -4.40 23.55 -9.99
N VAL A 246 -3.29 22.83 -10.01
CA VAL A 246 -2.30 22.88 -11.09
C VAL A 246 -2.23 21.53 -11.78
N ALA A 247 -2.35 21.51 -13.10
CA ALA A 247 -2.08 20.32 -13.90
C ALA A 247 -0.75 20.49 -14.64
N LEU A 248 0.19 19.57 -14.40
CA LEU A 248 1.45 19.52 -15.14
C LEU A 248 1.39 18.36 -16.13
N MET A 249 1.64 18.65 -17.40
CA MET A 249 1.56 17.69 -18.49
C MET A 249 2.88 17.63 -19.24
N PRO A 250 3.41 16.44 -19.55
CA PRO A 250 4.54 16.32 -20.47
C PRO A 250 4.17 16.83 -21.87
N GLU A 251 5.12 17.43 -22.57
CA GLU A 251 4.94 17.86 -23.97
C GLU A 251 4.62 16.67 -24.89
N GLN A 252 5.14 15.48 -24.58
CA GLN A 252 4.87 14.23 -25.27
C GLN A 252 4.03 13.29 -24.40
N GLY A 253 2.84 12.89 -24.87
CA GLY A 253 1.95 11.95 -24.15
C GLY A 253 0.55 12.48 -23.85
N GLY A 254 0.33 13.80 -24.00
CA GLY A 254 -0.99 14.44 -23.90
C GLY A 254 -1.68 14.23 -22.55
N GLU A 255 -3.01 14.42 -22.51
CA GLU A 255 -3.82 14.32 -21.28
C GLU A 255 -3.85 12.92 -20.65
N ALA A 256 -3.30 11.91 -21.33
CA ALA A 256 -3.31 10.53 -20.85
C ALA A 256 -2.47 10.34 -19.58
N ARG A 257 -1.47 11.20 -19.35
CA ARG A 257 -0.61 11.16 -18.16
C ARG A 257 -0.32 12.59 -17.72
N LYS A 258 -0.59 12.89 -16.46
CA LYS A 258 -0.36 14.22 -15.89
C LYS A 258 -0.03 14.14 -14.41
N VAL A 259 0.41 15.25 -13.86
CA VAL A 259 0.48 15.50 -12.43
C VAL A 259 -0.64 16.44 -12.05
N ASP A 260 -1.47 16.03 -11.10
CA ASP A 260 -2.39 16.91 -10.38
C ASP A 260 -1.66 17.46 -9.14
N ALA A 261 -1.35 18.75 -9.12
CA ALA A 261 -0.65 19.45 -8.05
C ALA A 261 -1.54 20.52 -7.39
N CYS A 262 -1.19 20.93 -6.18
CA CYS A 262 -1.96 21.90 -5.40
C CYS A 262 -1.07 23.04 -4.90
N GLY A 263 -1.43 24.28 -5.23
CA GLY A 263 -0.76 25.48 -4.74
C GLY A 263 -0.89 25.70 -3.23
N ALA A 264 -1.97 25.19 -2.61
CA ALA A 264 -2.23 25.37 -1.18
C ALA A 264 -1.35 24.46 -0.30
N CYS A 265 -1.36 23.14 -0.54
CA CYS A 265 -0.56 22.20 0.26
C CYS A 265 0.81 21.85 -0.35
N LYS A 266 1.10 22.33 -1.57
CA LYS A 266 2.29 21.97 -2.34
C LYS A 266 2.44 20.46 -2.60
N GLY A 267 1.36 19.71 -2.41
CA GLY A 267 1.27 18.29 -2.70
C GLY A 267 0.99 17.99 -4.17
N TYR A 268 1.38 16.81 -4.65
CA TYR A 268 0.99 16.32 -5.98
C TYR A 268 0.55 14.85 -5.99
N LEU A 269 -0.16 14.47 -7.04
CA LEU A 269 -0.56 13.10 -7.36
C LEU A 269 -0.45 12.87 -8.87
N LYS A 270 0.14 11.74 -9.29
CA LYS A 270 0.09 11.34 -10.70
C LYS A 270 -1.33 10.93 -11.08
N SER A 271 -1.79 11.34 -12.25
CA SER A 271 -3.08 10.95 -12.81
C SER A 271 -2.89 10.32 -14.19
N LEU A 272 -3.37 9.09 -14.34
CA LEU A 272 -3.17 8.25 -15.52
C LEU A 272 -4.53 7.85 -16.08
N THR A 273 -4.73 8.05 -17.38
CA THR A 273 -5.97 7.66 -18.07
C THR A 273 -5.95 6.17 -18.35
N THR A 274 -7.01 5.46 -17.98
CA THR A 274 -7.14 4.01 -18.18
C THR A 274 -8.51 3.65 -18.73
N LEU A 275 -8.61 2.53 -19.45
CA LEU A 275 -9.91 2.03 -19.92
C LEU A 275 -10.73 1.39 -18.79
N GLY A 276 -10.06 0.85 -17.77
CA GLY A 276 -10.66 0.19 -16.63
C GLY A 276 -9.69 0.13 -15.46
N ALA A 277 -10.18 -0.39 -14.33
CA ALA A 277 -9.40 -0.46 -13.10
C ALA A 277 -8.18 -1.37 -13.26
N TRP A 278 -7.01 -0.88 -12.84
CA TRP A 278 -5.87 -1.78 -12.67
C TRP A 278 -6.06 -2.72 -11.49
N ALA A 279 -5.44 -3.89 -11.62
CA ALA A 279 -5.17 -4.78 -10.51
C ALA A 279 -4.41 -4.07 -9.38
N GLY A 280 -4.68 -4.43 -8.12
CA GLY A 280 -4.06 -3.75 -6.98
C GLY A 280 -2.54 -3.90 -6.95
N GLU A 281 -2.05 -5.10 -7.27
CA GLU A 281 -0.63 -5.42 -7.36
C GLU A 281 0.09 -4.77 -8.54
N VAL A 282 -0.62 -4.12 -9.46
CA VAL A 282 -0.05 -3.39 -10.60
C VAL A 282 0.15 -1.91 -10.26
N VAL A 283 -0.56 -1.36 -9.26
CA VAL A 283 -0.55 0.09 -8.95
C VAL A 283 0.86 0.62 -8.68
N LEU A 284 1.67 -0.06 -7.87
CA LEU A 284 3.06 0.35 -7.60
C LEU A 284 3.95 0.28 -8.85
N LEU A 285 3.72 -0.70 -9.71
CA LEU A 285 4.46 -0.83 -10.97
C LEU A 285 4.13 0.32 -11.92
N GLU A 286 2.86 0.71 -12.01
CA GLU A 286 2.45 1.86 -12.85
C GLU A 286 3.00 3.18 -12.32
N ASP A 287 3.03 3.37 -11.00
CA ASP A 287 3.69 4.53 -10.38
C ASP A 287 5.17 4.61 -10.80
N LEU A 288 5.90 3.49 -10.76
CA LEU A 288 7.29 3.42 -11.20
C LEU A 288 7.48 3.64 -12.70
N THR A 289 6.51 3.27 -13.54
CA THR A 289 6.62 3.50 -14.99
C THR A 289 6.54 4.97 -15.39
N THR A 290 6.22 5.84 -14.43
CA THR A 290 5.94 7.27 -14.61
C THR A 290 6.78 8.15 -13.68
N VAL A 291 7.99 7.72 -13.34
CA VAL A 291 8.94 8.49 -12.50
C VAL A 291 9.28 9.85 -13.11
N ASP A 292 9.24 9.98 -14.44
CA ASP A 292 9.40 11.26 -15.14
C ASP A 292 8.40 12.32 -14.65
N LEU A 293 7.18 11.92 -14.27
CA LEU A 293 6.19 12.83 -13.72
C LEU A 293 6.54 13.32 -12.30
N ASP A 294 7.21 12.48 -11.49
CA ASP A 294 7.68 12.92 -10.17
C ASP A 294 8.75 14.01 -10.34
N LEU A 295 9.70 13.81 -11.26
CA LEU A 295 10.77 14.79 -11.53
C LEU A 295 10.19 16.14 -11.94
N VAL A 296 9.21 16.14 -12.85
CA VAL A 296 8.51 17.37 -13.30
C VAL A 296 7.82 18.10 -12.14
N ALA A 297 7.26 17.36 -11.19
CA ALA A 297 6.59 17.92 -10.02
C ALA A 297 7.60 18.49 -9.01
N LEU A 298 8.66 17.73 -8.71
CA LEU A 298 9.73 18.10 -7.81
C LEU A 298 10.47 19.35 -8.29
N ASP A 299 10.79 19.45 -9.58
CA ASP A 299 11.41 20.63 -10.20
C ASP A 299 10.56 21.90 -10.06
N ARG A 300 9.24 21.74 -9.91
CA ARG A 300 8.28 22.84 -9.67
C ARG A 300 7.98 23.07 -8.18
N GLY A 301 8.73 22.43 -7.29
CA GLY A 301 8.62 22.57 -5.85
C GLY A 301 7.34 21.96 -5.27
N TYR A 302 6.84 20.88 -5.88
CA TYR A 302 5.78 20.05 -5.31
C TYR A 302 6.37 18.74 -4.78
N ALA A 303 5.81 18.21 -3.70
CA ALA A 303 6.26 16.96 -3.08
C ALA A 303 5.07 16.02 -2.79
N ARG A 304 5.33 14.73 -2.58
CA ARG A 304 4.35 13.84 -1.93
C ARG A 304 4.41 14.07 -0.42
N PRO A 305 3.29 13.94 0.32
CA PRO A 305 3.33 14.03 1.77
C PRO A 305 4.20 12.94 2.38
N ASP A 306 5.03 13.31 3.36
CA ASP A 306 5.87 12.37 4.10
C ASP A 306 5.09 11.63 5.21
N ASP A 307 4.08 12.29 5.79
CA ASP A 307 3.22 11.72 6.83
C ASP A 307 2.20 10.73 6.26
N PRO A 308 1.72 9.73 7.02
CA PRO A 308 0.57 8.92 6.61
C PRO A 308 -0.70 9.76 6.47
N GLY A 309 -1.62 9.29 5.62
CA GLY A 309 -2.97 9.87 5.55
C GLY A 309 -3.72 9.72 6.87
N ARG A 310 -3.85 8.49 7.37
CA ARG A 310 -4.39 8.16 8.69
C ARG A 310 -3.87 6.79 9.15
N ALA A 311 -3.19 6.75 10.29
CA ALA A 311 -2.80 5.48 10.91
C ALA A 311 -4.05 4.71 11.38
N PRO A 312 -4.22 3.42 11.01
CA PRO A 312 -5.34 2.61 11.46
C PRO A 312 -5.19 2.06 12.89
N GLY A 313 -3.99 2.04 13.49
CA GLY A 313 -3.81 1.52 14.86
C GLY A 313 -4.01 0.01 14.96
N VAL A 314 -3.56 -0.73 13.93
CA VAL A 314 -3.70 -2.20 13.90
C VAL A 314 -2.80 -2.85 14.95
N THR A 315 -3.32 -3.85 15.65
CA THR A 315 -2.51 -4.73 16.50
C THR A 315 -2.35 -6.09 15.83
N LEU A 316 -1.12 -6.55 15.64
CA LEU A 316 -0.85 -7.87 15.09
C LEU A 316 -0.61 -8.85 16.23
N VAL A 317 -1.34 -9.95 16.24
CA VAL A 317 -1.26 -10.98 17.30
C VAL A 317 -0.77 -12.30 16.73
N GLU A 318 -0.06 -13.06 17.54
CA GLU A 318 0.42 -14.38 17.13
C GLU A 318 -0.75 -15.36 16.94
N ALA A 319 -0.78 -16.00 15.77
CA ALA A 319 -1.73 -17.06 15.45
C ALA A 319 -1.05 -18.44 15.47
N PRO A 320 -1.82 -19.52 15.69
CA PRO A 320 -1.35 -20.87 15.47
C PRO A 320 -0.85 -21.08 14.03
N GLU A 321 0.15 -21.95 13.85
CA GLU A 321 0.66 -22.28 12.52
C GLU A 321 -0.41 -22.99 11.67
N PRO A 322 -0.62 -22.57 10.40
CA PRO A 322 -1.63 -23.19 9.57
C PRO A 322 -1.24 -24.63 9.23
N ARG A 323 -2.20 -25.57 9.29
CA ARG A 323 -1.95 -27.01 9.12
C ARG A 323 -1.24 -27.38 7.81
N TRP A 324 -1.33 -26.55 6.77
CA TRP A 324 -0.66 -26.78 5.49
C TRP A 324 0.81 -26.31 5.48
N SER A 325 1.22 -25.37 6.34
CA SER A 325 2.63 -24.94 6.42
C SER A 325 3.53 -26.06 6.97
N LEU A 326 2.97 -26.92 7.82
CA LEU A 326 3.64 -28.10 8.37
C LEU A 326 3.96 -29.17 7.29
N ARG A 327 3.26 -29.17 6.15
CA ARG A 327 3.46 -30.16 5.08
C ARG A 327 4.67 -29.87 4.19
N ARG A 328 5.24 -28.65 4.23
CA ARG A 328 6.47 -28.30 3.47
C ARG A 328 7.77 -28.61 4.23
N TRP A 329 7.68 -29.18 5.43
CA TRP A 329 8.83 -29.53 6.30
C TRP A 329 9.18 -31.02 6.30
N TRP A 330 8.56 -31.83 5.44
CA TRP A 330 8.94 -33.23 5.28
C TRP A 330 9.58 -33.43 3.90
N PRO A 331 10.85 -33.84 3.83
CA PRO A 331 11.56 -34.12 2.57
C PRO A 331 10.96 -35.32 1.82
#